data_AF-A0A1M7LPF6-F1
#
_entry.id   AF-A0A1M7LPF6-F1
#
_cell.length_a   1.000
_cell.length_b   1.000
_cell.length_c   1.000
_cell.angle_alpha   90.00
_cell.angle_beta   90.00
_cell.angle_gamma   90.00
#
_symmetry.space_group_name_H-M   'P 1'
#
loop_
_entity.id
_entity.type
_entity.pdbx_description
1 polymer ?
#
loop_
_entity_poly.entity_id
_entity_poly.type
_entity_poly.pdbx_seq_one_letter_code
_entity_poly.pdbx_strand_id
1 'polypeptide(L)'
;MFLPRTFLAACLATVAGLSLAAFAPAASAETWGLHIASKHIPAKRYNNSNPGAYYRSDENWTVGAYHNSLRRNSVYAGYTLEHGRFGVTMGGVTGYDHAVQPLFVPTMSLFTVQGVTARIAFIPRVEKRIGSHVIHLMLEF
;
A
#
# COMPACT_ATOMS: atom_id res chain seq x y z
N MET A 1 -50.74 -36.32 9.14
CA MET A 1 -49.61 -35.91 10.01
C MET A 1 -49.22 -34.50 9.57
N PHE A 2 -49.74 -33.47 10.24
CA PHE A 2 -49.55 -32.07 9.87
C PHE A 2 -48.35 -31.51 10.64
N LEU A 3 -47.32 -31.01 9.93
CA LEU A 3 -46.22 -30.29 10.57
C LEU A 3 -46.74 -28.98 11.19
N PRO A 4 -46.37 -28.63 12.43
CA PRO A 4 -46.80 -27.39 13.05
C PRO A 4 -46.19 -26.18 12.34
N ARG A 5 -47.06 -25.19 12.02
CA ARG A 5 -46.73 -23.93 11.30
C ARG A 5 -45.57 -23.12 11.92
N THR A 6 -45.24 -23.38 13.18
CA THR A 6 -44.12 -22.76 13.90
C THR A 6 -42.75 -23.21 13.41
N PHE A 7 -42.62 -24.41 12.85
CA PHE A 7 -41.34 -24.90 12.31
C PHE A 7 -40.97 -24.27 10.96
N LEU A 8 -41.95 -23.90 10.12
CA LEU A 8 -41.67 -23.22 8.84
C LEU A 8 -41.16 -21.79 9.05
N ALA A 9 -41.69 -21.08 10.05
CA ALA A 9 -41.29 -19.71 10.35
C ALA A 9 -39.83 -19.62 10.86
N ALA A 10 -39.38 -20.61 11.63
CA ALA A 10 -38.02 -20.67 12.14
C ALA A 10 -36.97 -20.94 11.04
N CYS A 11 -37.29 -21.78 10.05
CA CYS A 11 -36.43 -22.05 8.88
C CYS A 11 -36.30 -20.86 7.93
N LEU A 12 -37.37 -20.10 7.69
CA LEU A 12 -37.30 -18.91 6.83
C LEU A 12 -36.47 -17.78 7.47
N ALA A 13 -36.57 -17.60 8.79
CA ALA A 13 -35.80 -16.59 9.51
C ALA A 13 -34.29 -16.91 9.54
N THR A 14 -33.92 -18.20 9.59
CA THR A 14 -32.51 -18.63 9.55
C THR A 14 -31.89 -18.52 8.16
N VAL A 15 -32.63 -18.83 7.09
CA VAL A 15 -32.14 -18.67 5.71
C VAL A 15 -32.01 -17.20 5.33
N ALA A 16 -32.93 -16.32 5.77
CA ALA A 16 -32.83 -14.87 5.54
C ALA A 16 -31.70 -14.19 6.34
N GLY A 17 -31.38 -14.71 7.53
CA GLY A 17 -30.24 -14.24 8.33
C GLY A 17 -28.88 -14.64 7.73
N LEU A 18 -28.77 -15.84 7.16
CA LEU A 18 -27.55 -16.30 6.48
C LEU A 18 -27.29 -15.54 5.17
N SER A 19 -28.33 -15.17 4.43
CA SER A 19 -28.17 -14.41 3.19
C SER A 19 -27.76 -12.96 3.43
N LEU A 20 -28.21 -12.30 4.52
CA LEU A 20 -27.74 -10.94 4.86
C LEU A 20 -26.27 -10.90 5.33
N ALA A 21 -25.78 -11.93 6.02
CA ALA A 21 -24.38 -12.01 6.44
C ALA A 21 -23.42 -12.23 5.26
N ALA A 22 -23.87 -12.88 4.19
CA ALA A 22 -23.08 -13.12 2.97
C ALA A 22 -22.85 -11.86 2.12
N PHE A 23 -23.61 -10.78 2.35
CA PHE A 23 -23.46 -9.48 1.69
C PHE A 23 -22.98 -8.37 2.63
N ALA A 24 -22.54 -8.72 3.84
CA ALA A 24 -21.84 -7.75 4.68
C ALA A 24 -20.55 -7.34 3.94
N PRO A 25 -20.31 -6.04 3.69
CA PRO A 25 -19.03 -5.62 3.12
C PRO A 25 -17.93 -6.09 4.07
N ALA A 26 -16.98 -6.86 3.55
CA ALA A 26 -15.74 -7.12 4.27
C ALA A 26 -15.16 -5.76 4.67
N ALA A 27 -14.73 -5.61 5.92
CA ALA A 27 -14.07 -4.40 6.36
C ALA A 27 -12.89 -4.12 5.41
N SER A 28 -12.98 -3.04 4.64
CA SER A 28 -11.96 -2.71 3.64
C SER A 28 -10.73 -2.19 4.37
N ALA A 29 -9.59 -2.85 4.15
CA ALA A 29 -8.30 -2.46 4.71
C ALA A 29 -7.56 -1.51 3.76
N GLU A 30 -8.27 -0.48 3.27
CA GLU A 30 -7.63 0.55 2.47
C GLU A 30 -6.56 1.28 3.30
N THR A 31 -5.46 1.65 2.66
CA THR A 31 -4.43 2.47 3.29
C THR A 31 -4.17 3.70 2.45
N TRP A 32 -4.23 4.87 3.08
CA TRP A 32 -3.72 6.10 2.49
C TRP A 32 -2.35 6.40 3.07
N GLY A 33 -1.39 6.72 2.19
CA GLY A 33 -0.03 6.96 2.59
C GLY A 33 0.50 8.28 2.06
N LEU A 34 1.38 8.91 2.84
CA LEU A 34 2.11 10.12 2.46
C LEU A 34 3.59 9.80 2.38
N HIS A 35 4.23 10.24 1.30
CA HIS A 35 5.69 10.28 1.19
C HIS A 35 6.19 11.56 1.85
N ILE A 36 7.06 11.43 2.85
CA ILE A 36 7.51 12.56 3.68
C ILE A 36 8.88 13.04 3.24
N ALA A 37 9.87 12.16 3.34
CA ALA A 37 11.26 12.50 3.11
C ALA A 37 12.08 11.25 2.79
N SER A 38 13.24 11.45 2.17
CA SER A 38 14.19 10.39 1.88
C SER A 38 15.61 10.79 2.23
N LYS A 39 16.50 9.80 2.26
CA LYS A 39 17.94 10.01 2.34
C LYS A 39 18.64 9.10 1.36
N HIS A 40 19.45 9.70 0.48
CA HIS A 40 20.32 8.98 -0.44
C HIS A 40 21.72 8.79 0.16
N ILE A 41 22.24 7.55 0.15
CA ILE A 41 23.55 7.17 0.71
C ILE A 41 24.32 6.31 -0.30
N PRO A 42 25.55 6.68 -0.75
CA PRO A 42 26.24 7.91 -0.42
C PRO A 42 25.47 9.13 -0.94
N ALA A 43 25.69 10.27 -0.28
CA ALA A 43 25.04 11.52 -0.65
C ALA A 43 25.44 11.94 -2.07
N LYS A 44 24.45 12.36 -2.86
CA LYS A 44 24.60 12.95 -4.19
C LYS A 44 23.66 14.16 -4.31
N ARG A 45 23.66 14.86 -5.46
CA ARG A 45 22.78 16.02 -5.74
C ARG A 45 21.29 15.65 -5.98
N TYR A 46 20.81 14.61 -5.30
CA TYR A 46 19.42 14.18 -5.33
C TYR A 46 18.54 15.10 -4.47
N ASN A 47 17.31 15.28 -4.91
CA ASN A 47 16.27 15.84 -4.08
C ASN A 47 15.85 14.80 -3.02
N ASN A 48 16.01 15.16 -1.75
CA ASN A 48 15.65 14.32 -0.61
C ASN A 48 14.24 14.65 -0.08
N SER A 49 13.61 15.72 -0.56
CA SER A 49 12.22 16.05 -0.29
C SER A 49 11.36 15.46 -1.40
N ASN A 50 10.69 14.34 -1.13
CA ASN A 50 9.86 13.61 -2.09
C ASN A 50 8.40 13.60 -1.63
N PRO A 51 7.75 14.77 -1.53
CA PRO A 51 6.36 14.84 -1.16
C PRO A 51 5.51 14.09 -2.18
N GLY A 52 4.48 13.42 -1.69
CA GLY A 52 3.58 12.64 -2.51
C GLY A 52 2.59 11.86 -1.66
N ALA A 53 1.70 11.16 -2.33
CA ALA A 53 0.71 10.31 -1.69
C ALA A 53 0.55 9.01 -2.47
N TYR A 54 0.06 8.00 -1.77
CA TYR A 54 -0.34 6.73 -2.37
C TYR A 54 -1.60 6.18 -1.71
N TYR A 55 -2.23 5.29 -2.43
CA TYR A 55 -3.36 4.51 -1.99
C TYR A 55 -3.02 3.03 -2.20
N ARG A 56 -3.37 2.22 -1.21
CA ARG A 56 -3.35 0.77 -1.32
C ARG A 56 -4.74 0.22 -1.05
N SER A 57 -5.25 -0.59 -1.98
CA SER A 57 -6.52 -1.29 -1.81
C SER A 57 -6.37 -2.53 -0.93
N ASP A 58 -7.51 -3.04 -0.47
CA ASP A 58 -7.66 -4.34 0.18
C ASP A 58 -7.19 -5.52 -0.69
N GLU A 59 -7.32 -5.40 -2.00
CA GLU A 59 -6.81 -6.36 -2.99
C GLU A 59 -5.30 -6.25 -3.25
N ASN A 60 -4.57 -5.47 -2.45
CA ASN A 60 -3.13 -5.20 -2.52
C ASN A 60 -2.67 -4.39 -3.74
N TRP A 61 -3.57 -3.85 -4.56
CA TRP A 61 -3.18 -2.89 -5.58
C TRP A 61 -2.68 -1.61 -4.92
N THR A 62 -1.63 -1.02 -5.49
CA THR A 62 -1.06 0.23 -4.98
C THR A 62 -0.84 1.19 -6.12
N VAL A 63 -1.30 2.42 -5.96
CA VAL A 63 -1.04 3.53 -6.88
C VAL A 63 -0.57 4.73 -6.11
N GLY A 64 0.33 5.51 -6.68
CA GLY A 64 0.82 6.71 -6.01
C GLY A 64 1.50 7.69 -6.93
N ALA A 65 1.71 8.89 -6.42
CA ALA A 65 2.38 9.97 -7.11
C ALA A 65 3.29 10.72 -6.13
N TYR A 66 4.48 11.11 -6.60
CA TYR A 66 5.43 11.85 -5.78
C TYR A 66 6.39 12.69 -6.63
N HIS A 67 7.04 13.66 -5.99
CA HIS A 67 8.10 14.45 -6.60
C HIS A 67 9.46 13.76 -6.39
N ASN A 68 10.05 13.20 -7.44
CA ASN A 68 11.17 12.28 -7.33
C ASN A 68 12.53 12.95 -7.08
N SER A 69 13.56 12.11 -6.89
CA SER A 69 14.92 12.55 -6.58
C SER A 69 15.60 13.34 -7.70
N LEU A 70 15.09 13.24 -8.94
CA LEU A 70 15.50 14.02 -10.10
C LEU A 70 14.70 15.33 -10.27
N ARG A 71 13.86 15.68 -9.28
CA ARG A 71 12.97 16.85 -9.28
C ARG A 71 11.91 16.79 -10.38
N ARG A 72 11.37 15.61 -10.64
CA ARG A 72 10.30 15.37 -11.62
C ARG A 72 9.10 14.74 -10.93
N ASN A 73 7.90 15.00 -11.43
CA ASN A 73 6.72 14.30 -10.95
C ASN A 73 6.71 12.88 -11.51
N SER A 74 6.48 11.92 -10.63
CA SER A 74 6.40 10.49 -10.93
C SER A 74 5.05 9.97 -10.50
N VAL A 75 4.49 9.07 -11.29
CA VAL A 75 3.37 8.21 -10.89
C VAL A 75 3.84 6.77 -10.91
N TYR A 76 3.27 5.94 -10.04
CA TYR A 76 3.55 4.52 -10.00
C TYR A 76 2.28 3.72 -9.73
N ALA A 77 2.31 2.47 -10.19
CA ALA A 77 1.30 1.48 -9.91
C ALA A 77 1.96 0.12 -9.72
N GLY A 78 1.37 -0.73 -8.89
CA GLY A 78 1.93 -2.03 -8.57
C GLY A 78 1.07 -2.83 -7.60
N TYR A 79 1.67 -3.90 -7.09
CA TYR A 79 1.08 -4.82 -6.13
C TYR A 79 1.93 -4.84 -4.86
N THR A 80 1.32 -4.71 -3.69
CA THR A 80 2.01 -4.67 -2.40
C THR A 80 1.67 -5.89 -1.56
N LEU A 81 2.63 -6.78 -1.35
CA LEU A 81 2.48 -7.91 -0.44
C LEU A 81 2.90 -7.50 0.96
N GLU A 82 2.05 -7.72 1.97
CA GLU A 82 2.37 -7.50 3.39
C GLU A 82 2.48 -8.83 4.14
N HIS A 83 3.41 -8.89 5.09
CA HIS A 83 3.54 -9.98 6.06
C HIS A 83 4.02 -9.42 7.40
N GLY A 84 3.10 -9.32 8.36
CA GLY A 84 3.39 -8.71 9.66
C GLY A 84 3.77 -7.24 9.52
N ARG A 85 4.97 -6.86 9.94
CA ARG A 85 5.48 -5.49 9.82
C ARG A 85 6.21 -5.20 8.50
N PHE A 86 6.40 -6.21 7.65
CA PHE A 86 7.18 -6.10 6.44
C PHE A 86 6.27 -6.12 5.22
N GLY A 87 6.65 -5.38 4.18
CA GLY A 87 5.96 -5.46 2.91
C GLY A 87 6.88 -5.19 1.73
N VAL A 88 6.41 -5.52 0.55
CA VAL A 88 7.14 -5.28 -0.70
C VAL A 88 6.18 -4.82 -1.78
N THR A 89 6.48 -3.69 -2.39
CA THR A 89 5.74 -3.17 -3.55
C THR A 89 6.52 -3.50 -4.82
N MET A 90 5.83 -4.12 -5.78
CA MET A 90 6.37 -4.49 -7.09
C MET A 90 5.52 -3.87 -8.19
N GLY A 91 6.12 -3.26 -9.20
CA GLY A 91 5.35 -2.62 -10.26
C GLY A 91 6.17 -1.76 -11.21
N GLY A 92 5.61 -0.63 -11.62
CA GLY A 92 6.24 0.32 -12.53
C GLY A 92 6.10 1.77 -12.05
N VAL A 93 7.12 2.58 -12.33
CA VAL A 93 7.19 4.01 -12.00
C VAL A 93 7.66 4.85 -13.18
N THR A 94 7.09 6.05 -13.35
CA THR A 94 7.45 7.01 -14.40
C THR A 94 8.41 8.09 -13.90
N GLY A 95 8.82 9.02 -14.77
CA GLY A 95 9.55 10.23 -14.37
C GLY A 95 11.07 10.06 -14.21
N TYR A 96 11.62 8.92 -14.64
CA TYR A 96 13.06 8.64 -14.73
C TYR A 96 13.50 8.50 -16.20
N ASP A 97 14.69 7.97 -16.47
CA ASP A 97 15.31 7.95 -17.82
C ASP A 97 14.57 7.10 -18.86
N HIS A 98 13.63 6.25 -18.43
CA HIS A 98 12.76 5.48 -19.31
C HIS A 98 11.31 5.87 -19.02
N ALA A 99 10.42 5.72 -20.02
CA ALA A 99 9.00 6.07 -19.88
C ALA A 99 8.35 5.40 -18.65
N VAL A 100 8.65 4.12 -18.45
CA VAL A 100 8.30 3.34 -17.25
C VAL A 100 9.50 2.50 -16.83
N GLN A 101 9.85 2.51 -15.55
CA GLN A 101 10.90 1.69 -14.96
C GLN A 101 10.31 0.69 -13.96
N PRO A 102 10.89 -0.52 -13.84
CA PRO A 102 10.45 -1.47 -12.83
C PRO A 102 10.71 -0.92 -11.42
N LEU A 103 9.74 -1.16 -10.54
CA LEU A 103 9.74 -0.80 -9.13
C LEU A 103 9.78 -2.09 -8.31
N PHE A 104 10.72 -2.18 -7.37
CA PHE A 104 10.77 -3.22 -6.35
C PHE A 104 11.22 -2.56 -5.04
N VAL A 105 10.30 -2.38 -4.10
CA VAL A 105 10.52 -1.56 -2.91
C VAL A 105 10.11 -2.33 -1.65
N PRO A 106 11.07 -2.91 -0.92
CA PRO A 106 10.82 -3.45 0.40
C PRO A 106 10.57 -2.32 1.41
N THR A 107 9.69 -2.58 2.35
CA THR A 107 9.21 -1.63 3.35
C THR A 107 9.01 -2.31 4.70
N MET A 108 9.03 -1.51 5.77
CA MET A 108 8.83 -1.98 7.14
C MET A 108 8.07 -0.92 7.97
N SER A 109 6.97 -1.32 8.61
CA SER A 109 6.28 -0.51 9.63
C SER A 109 7.12 -0.44 10.91
N LEU A 110 7.21 0.76 11.47
CA LEU A 110 8.00 1.05 12.68
C LEU A 110 7.13 1.05 13.93
N PHE A 111 6.12 1.94 13.96
CA PHE A 111 5.21 2.11 15.09
C PHE A 111 3.93 2.80 14.61
N THR A 112 2.86 2.63 15.40
CA THR A 112 1.54 3.26 15.15
C THR A 112 1.14 4.09 16.36
N VAL A 113 0.77 5.35 16.14
CA VAL A 113 0.31 6.28 17.18
C VAL A 113 -1.00 6.90 16.71
N GLN A 114 -2.07 6.72 17.49
CA GLN A 114 -3.40 7.27 17.19
C GLN A 114 -3.91 6.92 15.78
N GLY A 115 -3.66 5.68 15.33
CA GLY A 115 -4.06 5.22 13.99
C GLY A 115 -3.09 5.59 12.86
N VAL A 116 -2.10 6.44 13.11
CA VAL A 116 -1.10 6.80 12.10
C VAL A 116 0.12 5.90 12.23
N THR A 117 0.50 5.22 11.15
CA THR A 117 1.65 4.31 11.12
C THR A 117 2.84 4.95 10.43
N ALA A 118 3.99 4.98 11.11
CA ALA A 118 5.26 5.35 10.49
C ALA A 118 5.88 4.14 9.78
N ARG A 119 6.24 4.30 8.52
CA ARG A 119 6.80 3.23 7.67
C ARG A 119 8.05 3.70 6.97
N ILE A 120 9.02 2.80 6.80
CA ILE A 120 10.22 3.07 5.99
C ILE A 120 10.27 2.18 4.77
N ALA A 121 10.79 2.73 3.67
CA ALA A 121 11.17 2.00 2.48
C ALA A 121 12.70 1.97 2.36
N PHE A 122 13.23 0.87 1.85
CA PHE A 122 14.66 0.76 1.56
C PHE A 122 14.86 0.36 0.10
N ILE A 123 15.52 1.21 -0.68
CA ILE A 123 15.88 0.90 -2.06
C ILE A 123 17.40 0.67 -2.10
N PRO A 124 17.86 -0.57 -2.32
CA PRO A 124 19.28 -0.84 -2.38
C PRO A 124 19.90 -0.21 -3.63
N ARG A 125 21.14 0.23 -3.49
CA ARG A 125 21.98 0.64 -4.62
C ARG A 125 22.20 -0.57 -5.53
N VAL A 126 21.82 -0.45 -6.79
CA VAL A 126 22.20 -1.40 -7.84
C VAL A 126 23.19 -0.70 -8.74
N GLU A 127 24.45 -1.09 -8.62
CA GLU A 127 25.57 -0.53 -9.37
C GLU A 127 25.24 -0.64 -10.87
N LYS A 128 25.19 0.51 -11.57
CA LYS A 128 24.71 0.77 -12.96
C LYS A 128 23.31 1.36 -13.13
N ARG A 129 22.36 1.19 -12.20
CA ARG A 129 20.99 1.75 -12.32
C ARG A 129 20.67 2.80 -11.26
N ILE A 130 21.08 2.55 -10.03
CA ILE A 130 20.74 3.39 -8.88
C ILE A 130 22.04 3.85 -8.23
N GLY A 131 22.23 5.17 -8.15
CA GLY A 131 23.48 5.77 -7.71
C GLY A 131 23.71 5.75 -6.19
N SER A 132 22.68 5.47 -5.40
CA SER A 132 22.67 5.52 -3.94
C SER A 132 21.64 4.54 -3.38
N HIS A 133 21.87 4.04 -2.17
CA HIS A 133 20.81 3.48 -1.34
C HIS A 133 19.83 4.59 -0.98
N VAL A 134 18.54 4.28 -0.87
CA VAL A 134 17.52 5.22 -0.42
C VAL A 134 16.83 4.66 0.81
N ILE A 135 16.76 5.46 1.86
CA ILE A 135 15.81 5.26 2.96
C ILE A 135 14.70 6.28 2.77
N HIS A 136 13.45 5.86 2.76
CA HIS A 136 12.29 6.71 2.47
C HIS A 136 11.26 6.60 3.59
N LEU A 137 10.89 7.71 4.21
CA LEU A 137 9.92 7.77 5.30
C LEU A 137 8.51 8.04 4.76
N MET A 138 7.56 7.27 5.26
CA MET A 138 6.14 7.35 4.91
C MET A 138 5.29 7.36 6.17
N LEU A 139 4.11 7.96 6.07
CA LEU A 139 3.05 7.89 7.07
C LEU A 139 1.82 7.26 6.43
N GLU A 140 1.17 6.33 7.14
CA GLU A 140 -0.03 5.62 6.69
C GLU A 140 -1.21 5.88 7.65
N PHE A 141 -2.42 5.98 7.10
CA PHE A 141 -3.69 6.21 7.78
C PHE A 141 -4.69 5.12 7.40
#